data_AF-A0A962WQR5-F1
#
_entry.id   AF-A0A962WQR5-F1
#
_cell.length_a   1.000
_cell.length_b   1.000
_cell.length_c   1.000
_cell.angle_alpha   90.00
_cell.angle_beta   90.00
_cell.angle_gamma   90.00
#
_symmetry.space_group_name_H-M   'P 1'
#
loop_
_entity.id
_entity.type
_entity.pdbx_description
1 polymer ?
#
loop_
_entity_poly.entity_id
_entity_poly.type
_entity_poly.pdbx_seq_one_letter_code
_entity_poly.pdbx_strand_id
1 'polypeptide(L)' 'PIVRRFLGRFTQIVVDQDVAEIAVELRRRHRLRLPDAIVWASARHAGALLVTRDTRDFPDDDPGVRVPYRL' A
#
# COMPACT_ATOMS: atom_id res chain seq x y z
N PRO A 1 10.49 -16.40 14.83
CA PRO A 1 10.48 -15.10 15.55
C PRO A 1 9.05 -14.59 15.80
N ILE A 2 8.82 -13.82 16.87
CA ILE A 2 7.49 -13.29 17.24
C ILE A 2 6.83 -12.51 16.10
N VAL A 3 7.62 -11.75 15.33
CA VAL A 3 7.17 -10.96 14.18
C VAL A 3 6.55 -11.84 13.09
N ARG A 4 7.21 -12.95 12.71
CA ARG A 4 6.68 -13.85 11.67
C ARG A 4 5.35 -14.50 12.07
N ARG A 5 5.19 -14.84 13.36
CA ARG A 5 3.95 -15.43 13.88
C ARG A 5 2.80 -14.41 13.90
N PHE A 6 3.10 -13.15 14.22
CA PHE A 6 2.10 -12.08 14.17
C PHE A 6 1.65 -11.81 12.73
N LEU A 7 2.59 -11.62 11.81
CA LEU A 7 2.29 -11.33 10.40
C LEU A 7 1.62 -12.51 9.68
N GLY A 8 1.89 -13.76 10.09
CA GLY A 8 1.24 -14.96 9.56
C GLY A 8 -0.25 -15.07 9.85
N ARG A 9 -0.83 -14.17 10.66
CA ARG A 9 -2.29 -14.11 10.93
C ARG A 9 -3.05 -13.30 9.88
N PHE A 10 -2.35 -12.61 9.00
CA PHE A 10 -2.92 -11.77 7.95
C PHE A 10 -2.76 -12.47 6.59
N THR A 11 -3.64 -12.14 5.65
CA THR A 11 -3.44 -12.49 4.25
C THR A 11 -2.17 -11.80 3.74
N GLN A 12 -1.25 -12.59 3.20
CA GLN A 12 0.00 -12.07 2.62
C GLN A 12 -0.21 -11.87 1.13
N ILE A 13 -0.06 -10.64 0.67
CA ILE A 13 -0.09 -10.31 -0.76
C ILE A 13 1.34 -10.46 -1.30
N VAL A 14 1.48 -11.28 -2.35
CA VAL A 14 2.76 -11.50 -3.04
C VAL A 14 3.07 -10.28 -3.88
N VAL A 15 4.35 -9.90 -3.95
CA VAL A 15 4.83 -8.91 -4.92
C VAL A 15 5.19 -9.65 -6.20
N ASP A 16 4.19 -9.86 -7.05
CA ASP A 16 4.34 -10.47 -8.36
C ASP A 16 4.48 -9.41 -9.46
N GLN A 17 4.43 -9.84 -10.72
CA GLN A 17 4.58 -8.97 -11.87
C GLN A 17 3.48 -7.89 -11.94
N ASP A 18 2.23 -8.25 -11.64
CA ASP A 18 1.10 -7.32 -11.68
C ASP A 18 1.27 -6.23 -10.61
N VAL A 19 1.66 -6.61 -9.39
CA VAL A 19 1.98 -5.65 -8.32
C VAL A 19 3.17 -4.77 -8.73
N ALA A 20 4.20 -5.33 -9.37
CA ALA A 20 5.37 -4.57 -9.80
C ALA A 20 5.01 -3.51 -10.86
N GLU A 21 4.16 -3.86 -11.84
CA GLU A 21 3.71 -2.94 -12.88
C GLU A 21 2.91 -1.77 -12.30
N ILE A 22 1.94 -2.06 -11.43
CA ILE A 22 1.16 -1.04 -10.72
C ILE A 22 2.09 -0.16 -9.87
N ALA A 23 3.07 -0.74 -9.18
CA ALA A 23 4.01 0.02 -8.34
C ALA A 23 4.85 1.00 -9.18
N VAL A 24 5.31 0.61 -10.37
CA VAL A 24 6.05 1.50 -11.27
C VAL A 24 5.16 2.65 -11.75
N GLU A 25 3.91 2.38 -12.10
CA GLU A 25 2.95 3.41 -12.50
C GLU A 25 2.71 4.42 -11.37
N LEU A 26 2.41 3.93 -10.16
CA LEU A 26 2.18 4.76 -8.98
C LEU A 26 3.41 5.59 -8.62
N ARG A 27 4.60 4.98 -8.64
CA ARG A 27 5.86 5.69 -8.39
C ARG A 27 6.09 6.82 -9.38
N ARG A 28 5.82 6.61 -10.68
CA ARG A 28 5.99 7.65 -11.70
C ARG A 28 4.97 8.77 -11.54
N ARG A 29 3.70 8.43 -11.29
CA ARG A 29 2.60 9.40 -11.14
C ARG A 29 2.72 10.24 -9.86
N HIS A 30 3.03 9.61 -8.74
CA HIS A 30 3.01 10.24 -7.41
C HIS A 30 4.41 10.53 -6.84
N ARG A 31 5.49 10.21 -7.57
CA ARG A 31 6.89 10.38 -7.13
C ARG A 31 7.22 9.67 -5.80
N LEU A 32 6.49 8.59 -5.50
CA LEU A 32 6.67 7.78 -4.30
C LEU A 32 8.02 7.08 -4.26
N ARG A 33 8.53 6.81 -3.06
CA ARG A 33 9.64 5.85 -2.91
C ARG A 33 9.17 4.46 -3.31
N LEU A 34 10.08 3.62 -3.80
CA LEU A 34 9.73 2.29 -4.30
C LEU A 34 8.97 1.44 -3.26
N PRO A 35 9.38 1.38 -1.98
CA PRO A 35 8.63 0.62 -0.98
C PRO A 35 7.20 1.10 -0.79
N ASP A 36 6.98 2.42 -0.78
CA ASP A 36 5.67 3.04 -0.60
C ASP A 36 4.75 2.74 -1.80
N ALA A 37 5.32 2.77 -3.01
CA ALA A 37 4.62 2.41 -4.24
C ALA A 37 4.23 0.93 -4.26
N ILE A 38 5.08 0.02 -3.78
CA ILE A 38 4.78 -1.42 -3.68
C ILE A 38 3.62 -1.64 -2.71
N VAL A 39 3.63 -0.99 -1.54
CA VAL A 39 2.55 -1.13 -0.54
C VAL A 39 1.20 -0.69 -1.12
N TRP A 40 1.16 0.45 -1.81
CA TRP A 40 -0.08 0.93 -2.43
C TRP A 40 -0.52 0.07 -3.62
N ALA A 41 0.43 -0.41 -4.42
CA ALA A 41 0.16 -1.33 -5.52
C ALA A 41 -0.44 -2.65 -5.02
N SER A 42 0.10 -3.23 -3.95
CA SER A 42 -0.47 -4.43 -3.33
C SER A 42 -1.91 -4.22 -2.87
N ALA A 43 -2.23 -3.06 -2.27
CA ALA A 43 -3.59 -2.73 -1.88
C ALA A 43 -4.52 -2.62 -3.10
N ARG A 44 -4.11 -1.91 -4.16
CA ARG A 44 -4.89 -1.77 -5.39
C ARG A 44 -5.09 -3.11 -6.11
N HIS A 45 -4.05 -3.92 -6.23
CA HIS A 45 -4.10 -5.25 -6.84
C HIS A 45 -5.09 -6.17 -6.09
N ALA A 46 -5.11 -6.10 -4.76
CA ALA A 46 -6.04 -6.88 -3.94
C ALA A 46 -7.45 -6.27 -3.83
N GLY A 47 -7.74 -5.13 -4.48
CA GLY A 47 -9.01 -4.42 -4.32
C GLY A 47 -9.26 -3.90 -2.90
N ALA A 48 -8.20 -3.64 -2.14
CA ALA A 48 -8.23 -3.25 -0.75
C ALA A 48 -7.95 -1.75 -0.55
N LEU A 49 -8.42 -1.21 0.58
CA LEU A 49 -8.05 0.14 1.01
C LEU A 49 -6.66 0.16 1.63
N LEU A 50 -5.85 1.15 1.26
CA LEU A 50 -4.61 1.47 1.94
C LEU A 50 -4.92 2.29 3.21
N VAL A 51 -4.83 1.66 4.38
CA VAL A 51 -4.97 2.36 5.66
C VAL A 51 -3.60 2.85 6.12
N THR A 52 -3.40 4.17 6.18
CA THR A 52 -2.10 4.76 6.53
C THR A 52 -2.25 6.08 7.28
N ARG A 53 -1.31 6.36 8.21
CA ARG A 53 -1.18 7.67 8.85
C ARG A 53 -0.28 8.63 8.07
N ASP A 54 0.38 8.14 7.03
CA ASP A 54 1.24 8.96 6.19
C ASP A 54 0.39 9.72 5.16
N THR A 55 -0.10 10.88 5.57
CA THR A 55 -0.89 11.77 4.73
C THR A 55 -0.05 12.63 3.80
N ARG A 56 1.29 12.57 3.92
CA ARG A 56 2.19 13.35 3.07
C ARG A 56 2.41 12.62 1.76
N ASP A 57 2.70 11.32 1.86
CA ASP A 57 3.05 10.52 0.70
C ASP A 57 1.80 9.85 0.09
N PHE A 58 0.75 9.59 0.88
CA PHE A 58 -0.52 9.04 0.39
C PHE A 58 -1.67 10.04 0.54
N PRO A 59 -2.21 10.55 -0.57
CA PRO A 59 -3.23 11.59 -0.55
C PRO A 59 -4.57 10.98 -0.11
N ASP A 60 -5.28 11.69 0.75
CA ASP A 60 -6.50 11.26 1.43
C ASP A 60 -7.78 11.50 0.63
N ASP A 61 -7.67 12.23 -0.48
CA ASP A 61 -8.70 12.41 -1.49
C ASP A 61 -8.75 11.24 -2.50
N ASP A 62 -7.73 10.38 -2.52
CA ASP A 62 -7.76 9.15 -3.30
C ASP A 62 -8.75 8.15 -2.68
N PRO A 63 -9.72 7.64 -3.45
CA PRO A 63 -10.78 6.76 -2.93
C PRO A 63 -10.23 5.43 -2.37
N GLY A 64 -9.01 5.05 -2.76
CA GLY A 64 -8.32 3.86 -2.27
C GLY A 64 -7.52 4.08 -0.98
N VAL A 65 -7.45 5.30 -0.45
CA VAL A 65 -6.66 5.64 0.75
C VAL A 65 -7.58 5.99 1.92
N ARG A 66 -7.28 5.46 3.11
CA ARG A 66 -7.98 5.79 4.35
C ARG A 66 -6.98 6.23 5.41
N VAL A 67 -7.14 7.46 5.87
CA VAL A 67 -6.40 7.99 7.02
C VAL A 67 -7.17 7.67 8.30
N PRO A 68 -6.67 6.78 9.17
CA PRO A 68 -7.34 6.51 10.44
C PRO A 68 -7.11 7.66 11.42
N TYR A 69 -8.07 7.88 12.33
CA TYR A 69 -7.97 8.83 13.46
C TYR A 69 -8.03 10.32 13.12
N ARG A 70 -8.84 10.71 12.12
CA ARG A 70 -9.30 12.10 12.00
C ARG A 70 -10.45 12.33 12.99
N LEU A 71 -10.29 13.34 13.85
CA LEU A 71 -11.30 13.84 14.77
C LEU A 71 -12.16 14.90 14.08
#